data_AF-A0A946Y4G3-F1
#
_entry.id   AF-A0A946Y4G3-F1
#
_cell.length_a   1.000
_cell.length_b   1.000
_cell.length_c   1.000
_cell.angle_alpha   90.00
_cell.angle_beta   90.00
_cell.angle_gamma   90.00
#
_symmetry.space_group_name_H-M   'P 1'
#
loop_
_entity.id
_entity.type
_entity.pdbx_description
1 polymer ?
#
loop_
_entity_poly.entity_id
_entity_poly.type
_entity_poly.pdbx_seq_one_letter_code
_entity_poly.pdbx_strand_id
1 'polypeptide(L)'
;MINPHELFIGLRYLRAKRRTRFVSFITLISLIGIALGVAALIVILSVMNGFEGELRGRLLSMSAHGYVTGRNSRTDDWRSITAAVSAE
;
A
#
# COMPACT_ATOMS: atom_id res chain seq x y z
N MET A 1 -13.78 21.08 -17.51
CA MET A 1 -12.79 22.07 -18.03
C MET A 1 -12.54 23.05 -16.90
N ILE A 2 -11.37 22.99 -16.25
CA ILE A 2 -11.08 23.87 -15.11
C ILE A 2 -10.70 25.23 -15.70
N ASN A 3 -11.48 26.28 -15.42
CA ASN A 3 -11.19 27.60 -15.94
C ASN A 3 -10.01 28.21 -15.17
N PRO A 4 -9.00 28.76 -15.85
CA PRO A 4 -7.80 29.32 -15.20
C PRO A 4 -8.13 30.45 -14.20
N HIS A 5 -9.26 31.12 -14.34
CA HIS A 5 -9.72 32.17 -13.44
C HIS A 5 -10.15 31.66 -12.07
N GLU A 6 -10.78 30.48 -12.01
CA GLU A 6 -11.26 29.89 -10.75
C GLU A 6 -10.09 29.45 -9.87
N LEU A 7 -9.07 28.83 -10.50
CA LEU A 7 -7.83 28.45 -9.83
C LEU A 7 -7.06 29.69 -9.34
N PHE A 8 -7.02 30.76 -10.14
CA PHE A 8 -6.37 32.02 -9.76
C PHE A 8 -7.06 32.69 -8.55
N ILE A 9 -8.40 32.70 -8.51
CA ILE A 9 -9.17 33.23 -7.39
C ILE A 9 -8.94 32.37 -6.14
N GLY A 10 -9.00 31.04 -6.26
CA GLY A 10 -8.75 30.13 -5.15
C GLY A 10 -7.34 30.27 -4.55
N LEU A 11 -6.31 30.31 -5.40
CA LEU A 11 -4.92 30.48 -4.96
C LEU A 11 -4.68 31.86 -4.33
N ARG A 12 -5.33 32.91 -4.85
CA ARG A 12 -5.28 34.26 -4.28
C ARG A 12 -5.91 34.32 -2.88
N TYR A 13 -6.99 33.57 -2.64
CA TYR A 13 -7.62 33.47 -1.32
C TYR A 13 -6.77 32.68 -0.33
N LEU A 14 -6.12 31.58 -0.77
CA LEU A 14 -5.13 30.86 0.04
C LEU A 14 -3.92 31.73 0.39
N ARG A 15 -3.52 32.63 -0.52
CA ARG A 15 -2.41 33.58 -0.33
C ARG A 15 -2.82 34.91 0.28
N ALA A 16 -4.11 35.12 0.59
CA ALA A 16 -4.61 36.39 1.11
C ALA A 16 -4.13 36.60 2.56
N LYS A 17 -2.95 37.20 2.67
CA LYS A 17 -2.22 37.63 3.86
C LYS A 17 -3.07 38.54 4.75
N ARG A 18 -3.94 37.99 5.61
CA ARG A 18 -4.67 38.78 6.61
C ARG A 18 -3.70 39.28 7.69
N ARG A 19 -3.82 40.57 7.98
CA ARG A 19 -2.82 41.49 8.56
C ARG A 19 -2.65 41.37 10.09
N THR A 20 -2.58 40.17 10.65
CA THR A 20 -2.28 39.96 12.08
C THR A 20 -1.20 38.89 12.24
N ARG A 21 0.00 39.31 12.68
CA ARG A 21 1.20 38.45 12.82
C ARG A 21 0.93 37.20 13.67
N PHE A 22 0.06 37.30 14.68
CA PHE A 22 -0.37 36.18 15.52
C PHE A 22 -1.17 35.11 14.77
N VAL A 23 -2.17 35.51 13.96
CA VAL A 23 -2.99 34.54 13.21
C VAL A 23 -2.15 33.82 12.17
N SER A 24 -1.25 34.55 11.48
CA SER A 24 -0.34 33.96 10.50
C SER A 24 0.61 32.91 11.11
N PHE A 25 1.00 33.05 12.37
CA PHE A 25 1.88 32.10 13.05
C PHE A 25 1.17 30.79 13.39
N ILE A 26 -0.05 30.89 13.96
CA ILE A 26 -0.87 29.72 14.27
C ILE A 26 -1.20 28.95 13.00
N THR A 27 -1.62 29.64 11.93
CA THR A 27 -1.92 29.00 10.64
C THR A 27 -0.72 28.24 10.07
N LEU A 28 0.50 28.77 10.21
CA LEU A 28 1.71 28.10 9.73
C LEU A 28 1.98 26.81 10.52
N ILE A 29 1.91 26.86 11.86
CA ILE A 29 2.12 25.69 12.70
C ILE A 29 1.05 24.64 12.44
N SER A 30 -0.22 25.03 12.33
CA SER A 30 -1.31 24.10 12.01
C SER A 30 -1.12 23.44 10.64
N LEU A 31 -0.67 24.20 9.63
CA LEU A 31 -0.40 23.65 8.30
C LEU A 31 0.74 22.61 8.35
N ILE A 32 1.82 22.90 9.06
CA ILE A 32 2.93 21.96 9.25
C ILE A 32 2.47 20.71 10.02
N GLY A 33 1.68 20.88 11.08
CA GLY A 33 1.15 19.76 11.87
C GLY A 33 0.27 18.83 11.05
N ILE A 34 -0.65 19.37 10.24
CA ILE A 34 -1.50 18.57 9.34
C ILE A 34 -0.64 17.87 8.30
N ALA A 35 0.31 18.56 7.67
CA ALA A 35 1.20 17.97 6.68
C ALA A 35 2.00 16.79 7.24
N LEU A 36 2.58 16.95 8.44
CA LEU A 36 3.31 15.89 9.12
C LEU A 36 2.40 14.72 9.50
N GLY A 37 1.19 14.98 10.01
CA GLY A 37 0.23 13.93 10.36
C GLY A 37 -0.22 13.12 9.15
N VAL A 38 -0.55 13.79 8.05
CA VAL A 38 -0.93 13.12 6.79
C VAL A 38 0.26 12.34 6.21
N ALA A 39 1.47 12.90 6.23
CA ALA A 39 2.66 12.21 5.78
C ALA A 39 2.92 10.92 6.57
N ALA A 40 2.81 10.97 7.90
CA ALA A 40 2.98 9.79 8.75
C ALA A 40 1.93 8.70 8.44
N LEU A 41 0.66 9.10 8.28
CA LEU A 41 -0.41 8.17 7.90
C LEU A 41 -0.13 7.50 6.54
N ILE A 42 0.29 8.27 5.55
CA ILE A 42 0.66 7.74 4.23
C ILE A 42 1.80 6.72 4.34
N VAL A 43 2.85 7.03 5.13
CA VAL A 43 3.99 6.11 5.33
C VAL A 43 3.53 4.81 5.97
N ILE A 44 2.74 4.84 7.03
CA ILE A 44 2.24 3.64 7.71
C ILE A 44 1.43 2.77 6.74
N LEU A 45 0.51 3.38 6.00
CA LEU A 45 -0.28 2.68 5.00
C LEU A 45 0.59 2.10 3.90
N SER A 46 1.60 2.84 3.45
CA SER A 46 2.56 2.39 2.44
C SER A 46 3.37 1.18 2.91
N VAL A 47 3.80 1.17 4.17
CA VAL A 47 4.54 0.04 4.76
C VAL A 47 3.63 -1.20 4.82
N MET A 48 2.40 -1.06 5.32
CA MET A 48 1.48 -2.19 5.39
C MET A 48 1.13 -2.75 4.01
N ASN A 49 0.84 -1.88 3.03
CA ASN A 49 0.57 -2.29 1.66
C ASN A 49 1.76 -3.00 1.00
N GLY A 50 2.98 -2.52 1.24
CA GLY A 50 4.20 -3.19 0.75
C GLY A 50 4.48 -4.52 1.45
N PHE A 51 4.21 -4.60 2.74
CA PHE A 51 4.48 -5.77 3.57
C PHE A 51 3.48 -6.91 3.36
N GLU A 52 2.23 -6.61 2.99
CA GLU A 52 1.21 -7.62 2.72
C GLU A 52 1.60 -8.56 1.56
N GLY A 53 2.23 -8.02 0.51
CA GLY A 53 2.74 -8.84 -0.61
C GLY A 53 3.85 -9.78 -0.19
N GLU A 54 4.80 -9.28 0.61
CA GLU A 54 5.94 -10.06 1.12
C GLU A 54 5.47 -11.15 2.10
N LEU A 55 4.54 -10.83 3.00
CA LEU A 55 3.97 -11.80 3.93
C LEU A 55 3.19 -12.88 3.21
N ARG A 56 2.31 -12.51 2.27
CA ARG A 56 1.57 -13.50 1.46
C ARG A 56 2.53 -14.39 0.68
N GLY A 57 3.57 -13.81 0.08
CA GLY A 57 4.62 -14.54 -0.63
C GLY A 57 5.35 -15.54 0.27
N ARG A 58 5.78 -15.13 1.47
CA ARG A 58 6.46 -16.01 2.43
C ARG A 58 5.56 -17.12 2.96
N LEU A 59 4.30 -16.80 3.27
CA LEU A 59 3.32 -17.79 3.73
C LEU A 59 3.05 -18.83 2.63
N LEU A 60 2.72 -18.38 1.41
CA LEU A 60 2.50 -19.26 0.26
C LEU A 60 3.76 -20.06 -0.13
N SER A 61 4.95 -19.46 0.00
CA SER A 61 6.21 -20.16 -0.25
C SER A 61 6.50 -21.25 0.79
N MET A 62 6.03 -21.08 2.02
CA MET A 62 6.22 -22.04 3.11
C MET A 62 5.17 -23.15 3.08
N SER A 63 3.96 -22.85 2.61
CA SER A 63 2.91 -23.84 2.34
C SER A 63 2.94 -24.31 0.87
N ALA A 64 3.90 -25.20 0.57
CA ALA A 64 3.94 -26.12 -0.57
C ALA A 64 3.30 -25.64 -1.89
N HIS A 65 4.14 -25.35 -2.90
CA HIS A 65 3.76 -24.96 -4.26
C HIS A 65 3.00 -26.04 -5.09
N GLY A 66 2.34 -27.01 -4.45
CA GLY A 66 1.49 -28.01 -5.08
C GLY A 66 1.44 -29.31 -4.27
N TYR A 67 0.24 -29.83 -4.03
CA TYR A 67 0.02 -31.13 -3.39
C TYR A 67 -0.78 -32.02 -4.34
N VAL A 68 -0.18 -33.13 -4.75
CA VAL A 68 -0.83 -34.18 -5.54
C VAL A 68 -1.60 -35.08 -4.58
N THR A 69 -2.93 -35.04 -4.65
CA THR A 69 -3.80 -35.88 -3.83
C THR A 69 -4.36 -37.04 -4.66
N GLY A 70 -4.15 -38.28 -4.20
CA GLY A 70 -4.74 -39.47 -4.79
C GLY A 70 -6.21 -39.58 -4.42
N ARG A 71 -7.06 -40.02 -5.38
CA ARG A 71 -8.53 -40.09 -5.26
C ARG A 71 -9.07 -40.86 -4.04
N ASN A 72 -8.23 -41.61 -3.34
CA ASN A 72 -8.61 -42.40 -2.17
C ASN A 72 -7.54 -42.43 -1.06
N SER A 73 -6.73 -41.36 -0.95
CA SER A 73 -5.73 -41.20 0.12
C SER A 73 -4.61 -42.26 0.17
N ARG A 74 -4.54 -43.17 -0.81
CA ARG A 74 -3.50 -44.19 -0.96
C ARG A 74 -2.53 -43.76 -2.03
N THR A 75 -1.38 -43.27 -1.58
CA THR A 75 -0.18 -43.08 -2.39
C THR A 75 0.75 -44.26 -2.13
N ASP A 76 0.29 -45.47 -2.47
CA ASP A 76 1.07 -46.70 -2.22
C ASP A 76 2.34 -46.75 -3.10
N ASP A 77 2.36 -45.99 -4.20
CA ASP A 77 3.49 -45.91 -5.12
C ASP A 77 3.78 -44.47 -5.56
N TRP A 78 4.25 -43.65 -4.62
CA TRP A 78 4.64 -42.25 -4.90
C TRP A 78 5.84 -42.16 -5.87
N ARG A 79 6.65 -43.22 -5.98
CA ARG A 79 7.86 -43.24 -6.82
C ARG A 79 7.54 -43.30 -8.32
N SER A 80 6.53 -44.08 -8.72
CA SER A 80 6.12 -44.15 -10.13
C SER A 80 5.47 -42.86 -10.61
N ILE A 81 4.73 -42.17 -9.74
CA ILE A 81 4.09 -40.88 -10.04
C ILE A 81 5.15 -39.78 -10.24
N THR A 82 6.18 -39.74 -9.41
CA THR A 82 7.28 -38.76 -9.59
C THR A 82 8.08 -38.99 -10.87
N ALA A 83 8.25 -40.24 -11.30
CA ALA A 83 8.95 -40.58 -12.53
C ALA A 83 8.17 -40.17 -13.79
N ALA A 84 6.83 -40.27 -13.76
CA ALA A 84 5.97 -39.85 -14.86
C ALA A 84 5.90 -38.32 -15.02
N VAL A 85 5.89 -37.56 -13.91
CA VAL A 85 5.82 -36.09 -13.94
C VAL A 85 7.18 -35.44 -14.30
N SER A 86 8.29 -36.10 -14.00
CA SER A 86 9.63 -35.56 -14.30
C SER A 86 10.11 -35.88 -15.73
N ALA A 87 9.36 -36.71 -16.47
CA ALA A 87 9.70 -37.15 -17.82
C ALA A 87 9.02 -36.32 -18.93
N GLU A 88 8.24 -35.31 -18.55
CA GLU A 88 7.57 -34.36 -19.43
C GLU A 88 8.12 -32.94 -19.21
#